data_AF-A0A1Y1KH56-F1
#
_entry.id   AF-A0A1Y1KH56-F1
#
_cell.length_a   1.000
_cell.length_b   1.000
_cell.length_c   1.000
_cell.angle_alpha   90.00
_cell.angle_beta   90.00
_cell.angle_gamma   90.00
#
_symmetry.space_group_name_H-M   'P 1'
#
loop_
_entity.id
_entity.type
_entity.pdbx_description
1 polymer ?
#
loop_
_entity_poly.entity_id
_entity_poly.type
_entity_poly.pdbx_seq_one_letter_code
_entity_poly.pdbx_strand_id
1 'polypeptide(L)'
;QPQTQPPAKPAKVVEPPPSTITLRPEAPVSQAPAPVITSQPATATLKGGKNLRGDLKWPPPETKAQMEAENQARMEIARGPVCRPRKVNRDYSGFFAQHALNSTYPGYKVPPGTQFYLHERSS
;
A
#
# COMPACT_ATOMS: atom_id res chain seq x y z
N GLN A 1 40.21 107.96 8.99
CA GLN A 1 39.70 106.85 8.15
C GLN A 1 40.28 105.54 8.67
N PRO A 2 39.44 104.52 8.88
CA PRO A 2 39.84 103.20 8.40
C PRO A 2 38.66 102.46 7.73
N GLN A 3 38.94 101.77 6.63
CA GLN A 3 38.07 100.73 6.08
C GLN A 3 38.89 99.43 6.08
N THR A 4 38.48 98.48 6.91
CA THR A 4 39.03 97.12 6.95
C THR A 4 38.10 96.20 6.17
N GLN A 5 38.60 95.64 5.07
CA GLN A 5 37.97 94.48 4.41
C GLN A 5 38.48 93.18 5.07
N PRO A 6 37.62 92.17 5.28
CA PRO A 6 38.05 90.88 5.83
C PRO A 6 38.67 89.98 4.74
N PRO A 7 39.70 89.18 5.06
CA PRO A 7 40.29 88.25 4.10
C PRO A 7 39.42 87.01 3.86
N ALA A 8 39.34 86.60 2.59
CA ALA A 8 38.55 85.49 2.07
C ALA A 8 39.05 84.11 2.52
N LYS A 9 38.11 83.18 2.74
CA LYS A 9 38.37 81.79 3.19
C LYS A 9 38.85 80.93 2.01
N PRO A 10 39.85 80.04 2.21
CA PRO A 10 40.36 79.18 1.13
C PRO A 10 39.36 78.06 0.77
N ALA A 11 39.16 77.83 -0.53
CA ALA A 11 38.31 76.79 -1.07
C ALA A 11 38.94 75.39 -0.90
N LYS A 12 38.12 74.39 -0.56
CA LYS A 12 38.56 72.99 -0.41
C LYS A 12 38.85 72.38 -1.78
N VAL A 13 40.05 71.81 -1.93
CA VAL A 13 40.44 71.00 -3.09
C VAL A 13 39.72 69.66 -2.99
N VAL A 14 38.94 69.30 -4.01
CA VAL A 14 38.28 68.00 -4.13
C VAL A 14 38.98 67.24 -5.24
N GLU A 15 39.62 66.11 -4.91
CA GLU A 15 40.31 65.28 -5.90
C GLU A 15 39.30 64.54 -6.78
N PRO A 16 39.55 64.44 -8.10
CA PRO A 16 38.67 63.73 -9.01
C PRO A 16 38.71 62.21 -8.76
N PRO A 17 37.58 61.50 -8.95
CA PRO A 17 37.54 60.06 -8.76
C PRO A 17 38.42 59.34 -9.79
N PRO A 18 39.09 58.24 -9.42
CA PRO A 18 39.96 57.49 -10.33
C PRO A 18 39.15 56.93 -11.51
N SER A 19 39.66 57.16 -12.72
CA SER A 19 39.01 56.85 -14.01
C SER A 19 39.34 55.46 -14.57
N THR A 20 40.02 54.59 -13.81
CA THR A 20 40.46 53.28 -14.28
C THR A 20 39.69 52.16 -13.58
N ILE A 21 38.77 51.52 -14.30
CA ILE A 21 38.02 50.35 -13.84
C ILE A 21 38.87 49.10 -14.13
N THR A 22 39.32 48.39 -13.09
CA THR A 22 39.99 47.10 -13.24
C THR A 22 38.95 45.97 -13.31
N LEU A 23 38.91 45.27 -14.45
CA LEU A 23 38.07 44.08 -14.63
C LEU A 23 38.65 42.92 -13.81
N ARG A 24 37.78 42.15 -13.15
CA ARG A 24 38.18 40.93 -12.46
C ARG A 24 38.58 39.86 -13.50
N PRO A 25 39.60 39.03 -13.19
CA PRO A 25 40.09 38.02 -14.13
C PRO A 25 39.12 36.85 -14.35
N GLU A 26 38.19 36.62 -13.44
CA GLU A 26 37.21 35.52 -13.53
C GLU A 26 35.79 36.07 -13.39
N ALA A 27 34.87 35.49 -14.16
CA ALA A 27 33.45 35.80 -14.06
C ALA A 27 32.92 35.37 -12.68
N PRO A 28 32.03 36.15 -12.03
CA PRO A 28 31.51 35.82 -10.70
C PRO A 28 30.42 34.72 -10.76
N VAL A 29 30.66 33.66 -11.52
CA VAL A 29 29.66 32.60 -11.76
C VAL A 29 30.11 31.34 -11.05
N SER A 30 29.69 31.20 -9.80
CA SER A 30 29.71 29.91 -9.09
C SER A 30 28.39 29.19 -9.38
N GLN A 31 28.28 28.61 -10.58
CA GLN A 31 27.12 27.79 -10.94
C GLN A 31 27.43 26.34 -10.60
N ALA A 32 26.72 25.79 -9.61
CA ALA A 32 26.75 24.36 -9.35
C ALA A 32 26.23 23.62 -10.59
N PRO A 33 26.89 22.53 -11.04
CA PRO A 33 26.43 21.76 -12.19
C PRO A 33 25.01 21.24 -11.94
N ALA A 34 24.21 21.18 -13.00
CA ALA A 34 22.84 20.69 -12.91
C ALA A 34 22.83 19.25 -12.34
N PRO A 35 21.90 18.93 -11.41
CA PRO A 35 21.83 17.61 -10.85
C PRO A 35 21.49 16.59 -11.93
N VAL A 36 22.30 15.53 -12.02
CA VAL A 36 22.02 14.40 -12.91
C VAL A 36 20.86 13.59 -12.32
N ILE A 37 19.65 13.83 -12.81
CA ILE A 37 18.48 13.04 -12.44
C ILE A 37 18.50 11.74 -13.26
N THR A 38 19.00 10.66 -12.67
CA THR A 38 18.92 9.34 -13.29
C THR A 38 17.45 8.91 -13.33
N SER A 39 16.91 8.65 -14.52
CA SER A 39 15.52 8.21 -14.74
C SER A 39 15.25 6.77 -14.30
N GLN A 40 16.00 6.24 -13.32
CA GLN A 40 15.77 4.88 -12.84
C GLN A 40 14.34 4.78 -12.31
N PRO A 41 13.60 3.70 -12.66
CA PRO A 41 12.27 3.50 -12.12
C PRO A 41 12.36 3.43 -10.60
N ALA A 42 11.40 4.02 -9.88
CA ALA A 42 11.36 4.04 -8.41
C ALA A 42 11.49 2.65 -7.77
N THR A 43 11.20 1.58 -8.53
CA THR A 43 11.43 0.18 -8.17
C THR A 43 12.91 -0.17 -7.94
N ALA A 44 13.87 0.46 -8.63
CA ALA A 44 15.29 0.12 -8.55
C ALA A 44 16.00 0.71 -7.32
N THR A 45 15.48 1.80 -6.74
CA THR A 45 16.06 2.49 -5.57
C THR A 45 15.37 2.12 -4.25
N LEU A 46 14.28 1.37 -4.27
CA LEU A 46 13.57 0.96 -3.05
C LEU A 46 14.37 -0.14 -2.31
N LYS A 47 15.23 0.29 -1.38
CA LYS A 47 15.85 -0.60 -0.39
C LYS A 47 14.79 -1.09 0.60
N GLY A 48 14.07 -2.14 0.22
CA GLY A 48 13.39 -3.08 1.12
C GLY A 48 12.42 -2.46 2.13
N GLY A 49 11.21 -2.14 1.69
CA GLY A 49 10.05 -2.01 2.59
C GLY A 49 9.45 -3.39 2.84
N LYS A 50 9.36 -3.82 4.10
CA LYS A 50 8.65 -5.04 4.50
C LYS A 50 7.19 -4.91 4.11
N ASN A 51 6.83 -5.46 2.95
CA ASN A 51 5.50 -5.54 2.36
C ASN A 51 4.83 -4.18 2.13
N LEU A 52 4.52 -3.86 0.87
CA LEU A 52 3.63 -2.73 0.54
C LEU A 52 2.25 -2.97 1.17
N ARG A 53 1.46 -1.92 1.38
CA ARG A 53 0.11 -2.01 1.99
C ARG A 53 -0.81 -3.06 1.33
N GLY A 54 -0.56 -3.42 0.07
CA GLY A 54 -1.26 -4.46 -0.69
C GLY A 54 -0.62 -5.86 -0.69
N ASP A 55 0.60 -6.02 -0.16
CA ASP A 55 1.27 -7.32 0.03
C ASP A 55 0.83 -8.04 1.31
N LEU A 56 -0.03 -7.40 2.13
CA LEU A 56 -0.73 -8.08 3.20
C LEU A 56 -1.69 -9.09 2.56
N LYS A 57 -1.24 -10.35 2.50
CA LYS A 57 -2.03 -11.51 2.09
C LYS A 57 -3.36 -11.49 2.83
N TRP A 58 -4.44 -11.45 2.07
CA TRP A 58 -5.79 -11.64 2.58
C TRP A 58 -5.92 -13.05 3.21
N PRO A 59 -6.67 -13.25 4.31
CA PRO A 59 -7.44 -12.27 5.08
C PRO A 59 -6.57 -11.41 6.01
N PRO A 60 -6.98 -10.17 6.32
CA PRO A 60 -6.30 -9.30 7.27
C PRO A 60 -6.08 -10.01 8.61
N PRO A 61 -5.02 -9.66 9.35
CA PRO A 61 -4.72 -10.28 10.64
C PRO A 61 -5.90 -10.17 11.63
N GLU A 62 -6.64 -9.06 11.58
CA GLU A 62 -7.87 -8.87 12.37
C GLU A 62 -8.96 -9.86 12.00
N THR A 63 -9.21 -10.05 10.70
CA THR A 63 -10.19 -11.02 10.19
C THR A 63 -9.79 -12.45 10.54
N LYS A 64 -8.49 -12.77 10.51
CA LYS A 64 -7.97 -14.07 10.95
C LYS A 64 -8.22 -14.29 12.44
N ALA A 65 -7.96 -13.29 13.28
CA ALA A 65 -8.22 -13.36 14.71
C ALA A 65 -9.71 -13.53 15.04
N GLN A 66 -10.59 -12.81 14.32
CA GLN A 66 -12.04 -12.98 14.45
C GLN A 66 -12.50 -14.40 14.09
N MET A 67 -11.98 -14.95 12.99
CA MET A 67 -12.29 -16.31 12.56
C MET A 67 -11.80 -17.36 13.56
N GLU A 68 -10.62 -17.16 14.16
CA GLU A 68 -10.10 -18.04 15.21
C GLU A 68 -10.98 -18.01 16.47
N ALA A 69 -11.43 -16.81 16.89
CA ALA A 69 -12.36 -16.66 18.00
C ALA A 69 -13.73 -17.32 17.74
N GLU A 70 -14.27 -17.17 16.53
CA GLU A 70 -15.51 -17.86 16.13
C GLU A 70 -15.32 -19.39 16.14
N ASN A 71 -14.18 -19.88 15.65
CA ASN A 71 -13.89 -21.31 15.63
C ASN A 71 -13.76 -21.88 17.05
N GLN A 72 -13.15 -21.14 17.98
CA GLN A 72 -13.10 -21.49 19.40
C GLN A 72 -14.50 -21.57 20.01
N ALA A 73 -15.35 -20.57 19.78
CA ALA A 73 -16.74 -20.59 20.23
C ALA A 73 -17.52 -21.78 19.65
N ARG A 74 -17.29 -22.11 18.36
CA ARG A 74 -17.87 -23.32 17.74
C ARG A 74 -17.38 -24.59 18.43
N MET A 75 -16.10 -24.68 18.79
CA MET A 75 -15.58 -25.84 19.53
C MET A 75 -16.16 -25.95 20.95
N GLU A 76 -16.38 -24.84 21.63
CA GLU A 76 -17.01 -24.81 22.96
C GLU A 76 -18.48 -25.24 22.91
N ILE A 77 -19.24 -24.75 21.92
CA ILE A 77 -20.62 -25.19 21.67
C ILE A 77 -20.63 -26.67 21.24
N ALA A 78 -19.68 -27.08 20.41
CA ALA A 78 -19.50 -28.47 20.00
C ALA A 78 -19.04 -29.36 21.15
N ARG A 79 -18.45 -28.83 22.23
CA ARG A 79 -18.22 -29.59 23.47
C ARG A 79 -19.55 -29.92 24.16
N GLY A 80 -20.54 -29.03 24.03
CA GLY A 80 -21.94 -29.26 24.40
C GLY A 80 -22.16 -29.64 25.87
N PRO A 81 -23.41 -29.92 26.28
CA PRO A 81 -23.66 -30.53 27.58
C PRO A 81 -23.03 -31.93 27.65
N VAL A 82 -22.55 -32.33 28.83
CA VAL A 82 -21.93 -33.65 29.11
C VAL A 82 -22.82 -34.81 28.63
N CYS A 83 -24.14 -34.62 28.65
CA CYS A 83 -25.11 -35.57 28.13
C CYS A 83 -25.64 -35.11 26.76
N ARG A 84 -25.01 -35.58 25.68
CA ARG A 84 -25.62 -35.55 24.35
C ARG A 84 -26.51 -36.78 24.18
N PRO A 85 -27.78 -36.63 23.77
CA PRO A 85 -28.59 -37.79 23.42
C PRO A 85 -27.92 -38.55 22.27
N ARG A 86 -27.81 -39.87 22.43
CA ARG A 86 -27.15 -40.73 21.44
C ARG A 86 -27.86 -40.60 20.10
N LYS A 87 -27.11 -40.35 19.02
CA LYS A 87 -27.65 -40.44 17.66
C LYS A 87 -28.18 -41.86 17.46
N VAL A 88 -29.49 -41.98 17.22
CA VAL A 88 -30.11 -43.25 16.92
C VAL A 88 -29.87 -43.54 15.44
N ASN A 89 -28.93 -44.43 15.15
CA ASN A 89 -28.73 -44.94 13.79
C ASN A 89 -29.83 -45.97 13.50
N ARG A 90 -30.99 -45.47 13.04
CA ARG A 90 -32.06 -46.32 12.53
C ARG A 90 -31.66 -46.82 11.14
N ASP A 91 -31.87 -48.11 10.90
CA ASP A 91 -31.74 -48.65 9.56
C ASP A 91 -33.02 -48.36 8.78
N TYR A 92 -32.90 -47.50 7.77
CA TYR A 92 -33.98 -47.16 6.85
C TYR A 92 -33.87 -47.91 5.51
N SER A 93 -32.95 -48.87 5.39
CA SER A 93 -32.71 -49.64 4.17
C SER A 93 -34.00 -50.24 3.60
N GLY A 94 -34.86 -50.82 4.45
CA GLY A 94 -36.14 -51.40 4.05
C GLY A 94 -37.13 -50.38 3.46
N PHE A 95 -37.21 -49.18 4.05
CA PHE A 95 -38.04 -48.10 3.52
C PHE A 95 -37.54 -47.66 2.13
N PHE A 96 -36.24 -47.46 1.97
CA PHE A 96 -35.66 -47.08 0.67
C PHE A 96 -35.76 -48.19 -0.37
N ALA A 97 -35.68 -49.46 0.03
CA ALA A 97 -35.88 -50.60 -0.88
C ALA A 97 -37.33 -50.68 -1.37
N GLN A 98 -38.31 -50.48 -0.48
CA GLN A 98 -39.73 -50.47 -0.83
C GLN A 98 -40.10 -49.30 -1.75
N HIS A 99 -39.44 -48.15 -1.58
CA HIS A 99 -39.65 -46.94 -2.37
C HIS A 99 -38.60 -46.73 -3.47
N ALA A 100 -37.85 -47.77 -3.83
CA ALA A 100 -36.87 -47.69 -4.89
C ALA A 100 -37.59 -47.49 -6.24
N LEU A 101 -37.24 -46.42 -6.95
CA LEU A 101 -37.77 -46.14 -8.28
C LEU A 101 -37.28 -47.21 -9.25
N ASN A 102 -38.14 -47.63 -10.19
CA ASN A 102 -37.75 -48.58 -11.23
C ASN A 102 -36.72 -47.96 -12.19
N SER A 103 -35.99 -48.81 -12.90
CA SER A 103 -34.98 -48.38 -13.89
C SER A 103 -35.55 -47.58 -15.06
N THR A 104 -36.87 -47.64 -15.24
CA THR A 104 -37.63 -46.89 -16.26
C THR A 104 -38.00 -45.48 -15.79
N TYR A 105 -37.88 -45.16 -14.49
CA TYR A 105 -38.27 -43.86 -13.97
C TYR A 105 -37.32 -42.78 -14.50
N PRO A 106 -37.84 -41.74 -15.19
CA PRO A 106 -37.01 -40.69 -15.74
C PRO A 106 -36.42 -39.85 -14.60
N GLY A 107 -35.14 -40.07 -14.31
CA GLY A 107 -34.35 -39.19 -13.46
C GLY A 107 -33.87 -37.96 -14.22
N TYR A 108 -33.62 -36.87 -13.49
CA TYR A 108 -32.98 -35.69 -14.06
C TYR A 108 -31.62 -36.08 -14.68
N LYS A 109 -31.46 -35.78 -15.97
CA LYS A 109 -30.18 -35.86 -16.67
C LYS A 109 -29.67 -34.44 -16.82
N VAL A 110 -28.45 -34.23 -16.38
CA VAL A 110 -27.73 -32.98 -16.59
C VAL A 110 -27.68 -32.71 -18.10
N PRO A 111 -28.15 -31.54 -18.57
CA PRO A 111 -28.11 -31.21 -19.98
C PRO A 111 -26.67 -31.23 -20.51
N PRO A 112 -26.47 -31.67 -21.77
CA PRO A 112 -25.17 -31.56 -22.42
C PRO A 112 -24.71 -30.10 -22.42
N GLY A 113 -23.45 -29.86 -22.06
CA GLY A 113 -22.87 -28.51 -21.95
C GLY A 113 -22.94 -27.88 -20.55
N THR A 114 -23.43 -28.60 -19.52
CA THR A 114 -23.33 -28.15 -18.13
C THR A 114 -21.87 -28.19 -17.68
N GLN A 115 -21.29 -27.02 -17.41
CA GLN A 115 -19.93 -26.88 -16.89
C GLN A 115 -19.93 -27.06 -15.37
N PHE A 116 -19.20 -28.07 -14.86
CA PHE A 116 -18.98 -28.24 -13.44
C PHE A 116 -17.60 -27.67 -13.08
N TYR A 117 -17.58 -26.64 -12.22
CA TYR A 117 -16.32 -26.15 -11.66
C TYR A 117 -15.97 -26.98 -10.43
N LEU A 118 -15.05 -27.94 -10.61
CA LEU A 118 -14.38 -28.58 -9.48
C LEU A 118 -13.63 -27.49 -8.72
N HIS A 119 -14.15 -27.12 -7.55
CA HIS A 119 -13.38 -26.33 -6.61
C HIS A 119 -12.35 -27.27 -6.00
N GLU A 120 -11.18 -27.37 -6.63
CA GLU A 120 -10.04 -28.02 -6.01
C GLU A 120 -9.70 -27.22 -4.76
N ARG A 121 -10.11 -27.75 -3.60
CA ARG A 121 -9.56 -27.33 -2.32
C ARG A 121 -8.12 -27.82 -2.33
N SER A 122 -7.20 -26.95 -2.73
CA SER A 122 -5.78 -27.16 -2.51
C SER A 122 -5.59 -27.41 -1.01
N SER A 123 -5.24 -28.65 -0.68
CA SER A 123 -4.98 -29.07 0.69
C SER A 123 -3.70 -28.47 1.25
#